data_AF-A0A6I1GFY5-F1
#
_entry.id   AF-A0A6I1GFY5-F1
#
_cell.length_a   1.000
_cell.length_b   1.000
_cell.length_c   1.000
_cell.angle_alpha   90.00
_cell.angle_beta   90.00
_cell.angle_gamma   90.00
#
_symmetry.space_group_name_H-M   'P 1'
#
loop_
_entity.id
_entity.type
_entity.pdbx_description
1 polymer ?
#
loop_
_entity_poly.entity_id
_entity_poly.type
_entity_poly.pdbx_seq_one_letter_code
_entity_poly.pdbx_strand_id
1 'polypeptide(L)'
;MSQPVTIAALGGAAALSAIALSDAVTFALTGQHTRFSDDFGVNPAFVLGGIIHSLAYLAFAGVLWSRRSQVDGGSGFRRAVRRILTGALLFLAVGMSVHAVLSVASGEVNDDAVFGAVAGIALLLMIVGSVTLGLSLMRRRDMRLAAWTLSGILPAIGLTIVLGATGSPWAHPAYAEALVSFGLAFIGLAPQREPIESTRREATLSPARG
;
A
#
# COMPACT_ATOMS: atom_id res chain seq x y z
N MET A 1 -12.60 -15.61 5.01
CA MET A 1 -11.67 -15.79 3.88
C MET A 1 -10.61 -14.66 3.77
N SER A 2 -10.06 -14.11 4.86
CA SER A 2 -9.14 -12.95 4.79
C SER A 2 -7.64 -13.29 4.88
N GLN A 3 -7.29 -14.50 5.29
CA GLN A 3 -5.89 -14.88 5.54
C GLN A 3 -5.01 -14.92 4.28
N PRO A 4 -5.39 -15.55 3.15
CA PRO A 4 -4.51 -15.61 1.98
C PRO A 4 -4.24 -14.23 1.39
N VAL A 5 -5.26 -13.36 1.35
CA VAL A 5 -5.13 -11.98 0.89
C VAL A 5 -4.20 -11.16 1.79
N THR A 6 -4.26 -11.38 3.11
CA THR A 6 -3.39 -10.70 4.06
C THR A 6 -1.94 -11.15 3.92
N ILE A 7 -1.71 -12.46 3.73
CA ILE A 7 -0.36 -13.00 3.49
C ILE A 7 0.21 -12.44 2.18
N ALA A 8 -0.58 -12.44 1.10
CA ALA A 8 -0.19 -11.86 -0.17
C ALA A 8 0.14 -10.36 -0.04
N ALA A 9 -0.66 -9.61 0.72
CA ALA A 9 -0.39 -8.19 0.98
C ALA A 9 0.90 -7.98 1.79
N LEU A 10 1.17 -8.79 2.81
CA LEU A 10 2.42 -8.68 3.58
C LEU A 10 3.64 -9.04 2.72
N GLY A 11 3.55 -10.10 1.91
CA GLY A 11 4.61 -10.47 0.96
C GLY A 11 4.84 -9.38 -0.08
N GLY A 12 3.77 -8.82 -0.63
CA GLY A 12 3.83 -7.70 -1.57
C GLY A 12 4.43 -6.45 -0.94
N ALA A 13 4.07 -6.13 0.31
CA ALA A 13 4.65 -5.00 1.04
C ALA A 13 6.14 -5.17 1.29
N ALA A 14 6.57 -6.38 1.67
CA ALA A 14 7.99 -6.68 1.84
C ALA A 14 8.76 -6.58 0.52
N ALA A 15 8.23 -7.14 -0.57
CA ALA A 15 8.86 -7.10 -1.88
C ALA A 15 8.96 -5.66 -2.43
N LEU A 16 7.87 -4.89 -2.37
CA LEU A 16 7.88 -3.48 -2.79
C LEU A 16 8.83 -2.63 -1.96
N SER A 17 8.82 -2.81 -0.64
CA SER A 17 9.73 -2.07 0.23
C SER A 17 11.19 -2.46 -0.04
N ALA A 18 11.48 -3.73 -0.33
CA ALA A 18 12.81 -4.17 -0.69
C ALA A 18 13.28 -3.51 -1.99
N ILE A 19 12.44 -3.47 -3.03
CA ILE A 19 12.74 -2.77 -4.29
C ILE A 19 13.00 -1.28 -4.01
N ALA A 20 12.03 -0.58 -3.43
CA ALA A 20 12.10 0.86 -3.22
C ALA A 20 13.27 1.28 -2.31
N LEU A 21 13.52 0.55 -1.22
CA LEU A 21 14.63 0.86 -0.32
C LEU A 21 15.98 0.46 -0.92
N SER A 22 16.06 -0.64 -1.69
CA SER A 22 17.28 -0.96 -2.42
C SER A 22 17.62 0.12 -3.44
N ASP A 23 16.59 0.71 -4.07
CA ASP A 23 16.74 1.81 -5.01
C ASP A 23 17.26 3.06 -4.30
N ALA A 24 16.62 3.46 -3.20
CA ALA A 24 17.05 4.58 -2.37
C ALA A 24 18.50 4.45 -1.90
N VAL A 25 18.89 3.26 -1.42
CA VAL A 25 20.25 2.99 -0.94
C VAL A 25 21.25 3.01 -2.10
N THR A 26 20.91 2.40 -3.24
CA THR A 26 21.80 2.38 -4.41
C THR A 26 22.01 3.79 -4.93
N PHE A 27 20.94 4.57 -5.07
CA PHE A 27 21.01 5.97 -5.47
C PHE A 27 21.84 6.80 -4.49
N ALA A 28 21.60 6.63 -3.19
CA ALA A 28 22.34 7.38 -2.17
C ALA A 28 23.86 7.09 -2.18
N LEU A 29 24.25 5.86 -2.51
CA LEU A 29 25.66 5.42 -2.52
C LEU A 29 26.37 5.65 -3.86
N THR A 30 25.64 5.59 -4.97
CA THR A 30 26.24 5.54 -6.32
C THR A 30 25.80 6.68 -7.24
N GLY A 31 24.74 7.40 -6.89
CA GLY A 31 24.08 8.38 -7.76
C GLY A 31 23.32 7.75 -8.92
N GLN A 32 23.08 6.43 -8.89
CA GLN A 32 22.35 5.68 -9.92
C GLN A 32 21.23 4.86 -9.28
N HIS A 33 20.12 4.68 -9.99
CA HIS A 33 19.04 3.80 -9.56
C HIS A 33 19.40 2.31 -9.73
N THR A 34 18.54 1.43 -9.23
CA THR A 34 18.68 -0.02 -9.42
C THR A 34 18.17 -0.45 -10.79
N ARG A 35 18.45 -1.69 -11.19
CA ARG A 35 17.93 -2.28 -12.44
C ARG A 35 16.40 -2.43 -12.49
N PHE A 36 15.70 -2.14 -11.39
CA PHE A 36 14.24 -2.08 -11.35
C PHE A 36 13.71 -0.75 -11.91
N SER A 37 14.55 0.29 -12.04
CA SER A 37 14.16 1.55 -12.66
C SER A 37 14.11 1.46 -14.19
N ASP A 38 13.40 2.42 -14.76
CA ASP A 38 13.31 2.72 -16.19
C ASP A 38 14.65 3.15 -16.81
N ASP A 39 15.58 3.72 -16.03
CA ASP A 39 16.91 4.15 -16.51
C ASP A 39 17.73 3.05 -17.21
N PHE A 40 17.46 1.78 -16.89
CA PHE A 40 18.15 0.63 -17.46
C PHE A 40 17.40 -0.02 -18.64
N GLY A 41 16.32 0.62 -19.11
CA GLY A 41 15.49 0.11 -20.18
C GLY A 41 14.77 -1.21 -19.85
N VAL A 42 14.19 -1.83 -20.86
CA VAL A 42 13.42 -3.07 -20.71
C VAL A 42 14.36 -4.24 -20.41
N ASN A 43 14.32 -4.71 -19.17
CA ASN A 43 15.13 -5.82 -18.70
C ASN A 43 14.35 -6.74 -17.74
N PRO A 44 14.82 -7.96 -17.43
CA PRO A 44 14.08 -8.88 -16.57
C PRO A 44 13.74 -8.35 -15.17
N ALA A 45 14.62 -7.51 -14.58
CA ALA A 45 14.36 -6.91 -13.27
C ALA A 45 13.24 -5.87 -13.35
N PHE A 46 13.25 -5.02 -14.38
CA PHE A 46 12.15 -4.07 -14.67
C PHE A 46 10.80 -4.80 -14.82
N VAL A 47 10.73 -5.87 -15.62
CA VAL A 47 9.50 -6.66 -15.83
C VAL A 47 9.02 -7.29 -14.51
N LEU A 48 9.95 -7.89 -13.75
CA LEU A 48 9.66 -8.47 -12.45
C LEU A 48 9.14 -7.40 -11.47
N GLY A 49 9.75 -6.21 -11.48
CA GLY A 49 9.32 -5.04 -10.72
C GLY A 49 7.87 -4.70 -11.03
N GLY A 50 7.51 -4.57 -12.31
CA GLY A 50 6.13 -4.31 -12.75
C GLY A 50 5.14 -5.36 -12.24
N ILE A 51 5.48 -6.65 -12.35
CA ILE A 51 4.65 -7.76 -11.85
C ILE A 51 4.45 -7.67 -10.33
N ILE A 52 5.52 -7.42 -9.56
CA ILE A 52 5.46 -7.30 -8.10
C ILE A 52 4.55 -6.13 -7.71
N HIS A 53 4.68 -4.96 -8.36
CA HIS A 53 3.80 -3.82 -8.13
C HIS A 53 2.35 -4.17 -8.38
N SER A 54 2.04 -4.75 -9.54
CA SER A 54 0.67 -5.13 -9.91
C SER A 54 0.03 -6.07 -8.89
N LEU A 55 0.75 -7.14 -8.50
CA LEU A 55 0.24 -8.13 -7.56
C LEU A 55 0.08 -7.55 -6.15
N ALA A 56 1.04 -6.74 -5.69
CA ALA A 56 0.98 -6.09 -4.38
C ALA A 56 -0.20 -5.12 -4.30
N TYR A 57 -0.40 -4.27 -5.31
CA TYR A 57 -1.52 -3.33 -5.36
C TYR A 57 -2.88 -4.03 -5.39
N LEU A 58 -3.02 -5.14 -6.12
CA LEU A 58 -4.22 -5.99 -6.07
C LEU A 58 -4.43 -6.57 -4.67
N ALA A 59 -3.38 -7.06 -4.02
CA ALA A 59 -3.48 -7.61 -2.68
C ALA A 59 -3.91 -6.55 -1.65
N PHE A 60 -3.37 -5.33 -1.73
CA PHE A 60 -3.78 -4.20 -0.88
C PHE A 60 -5.25 -3.82 -1.10
N ALA A 61 -5.69 -3.73 -2.37
CA ALA A 61 -7.09 -3.49 -2.70
C ALA A 61 -7.99 -4.62 -2.13
N GLY A 62 -7.54 -5.87 -2.21
CA GLY A 62 -8.19 -7.03 -1.62
C GLY A 62 -8.29 -6.95 -0.09
N VAL A 63 -7.26 -6.45 0.60
CA VAL A 63 -7.29 -6.21 2.05
C VAL A 63 -8.34 -5.15 2.39
N LEU A 64 -8.34 -3.99 1.70
CA LEU A 64 -9.33 -2.94 1.94
C LEU A 64 -10.75 -3.43 1.66
N TRP A 65 -10.95 -4.26 0.63
CA TRP A 65 -12.24 -4.85 0.32
C TRP A 65 -12.71 -5.85 1.39
N SER A 66 -11.85 -6.80 1.75
CA SER A 66 -12.15 -7.86 2.71
C SER A 66 -12.36 -7.33 4.14
N ARG A 67 -11.70 -6.21 4.47
CA ARG A 67 -11.80 -5.54 5.78
C ARG A 67 -12.71 -4.31 5.77
N ARG A 68 -13.62 -4.20 4.78
CA ARG A 68 -14.47 -3.01 4.60
C ARG A 68 -15.28 -2.63 5.83
N SER A 69 -15.87 -3.58 6.55
CA SER A 69 -16.70 -3.28 7.73
C SER A 69 -15.84 -2.78 8.88
N GLN A 70 -14.66 -3.38 9.07
CA GLN A 70 -13.71 -2.97 10.08
C GLN A 70 -13.07 -1.63 9.72
N VAL A 71 -12.80 -1.33 8.46
CA VAL A 71 -12.25 -0.01 8.07
C VAL A 71 -13.32 1.08 8.19
N ASP A 72 -14.50 0.87 7.61
CA ASP A 72 -15.58 1.85 7.61
C ASP A 72 -16.05 2.15 9.04
N GLY A 73 -16.31 1.11 9.85
CA GLY A 73 -16.78 1.25 11.23
C GLY A 73 -17.96 2.21 11.38
N GLY A 74 -18.91 2.16 10.45
CA GLY A 74 -20.08 3.04 10.38
C GLY A 74 -19.84 4.46 9.85
N SER A 75 -18.60 4.88 9.58
CA SER A 75 -18.29 6.23 9.08
C SER A 75 -18.37 6.33 7.56
N GLY A 76 -19.21 7.26 7.06
CA GLY A 76 -19.28 7.58 5.64
C GLY A 76 -17.96 8.14 5.09
N PHE A 77 -17.24 8.94 5.88
CA PHE A 77 -15.93 9.47 5.51
C PHE A 77 -14.90 8.36 5.27
N ARG A 78 -14.71 7.44 6.24
CA ARG A 78 -13.77 6.32 6.07
C ARG A 78 -14.15 5.42 4.89
N ARG A 79 -15.44 5.22 4.66
CA ARG A 79 -15.94 4.49 3.49
C ARG A 79 -15.53 5.18 2.19
N ALA A 80 -15.66 6.50 2.09
CA ALA A 80 -15.26 7.25 0.91
C ALA A 80 -13.75 7.15 0.67
N VAL A 81 -12.94 7.42 1.70
CA VAL A 81 -11.47 7.29 1.65
C VAL A 81 -11.05 5.89 1.21
N ARG A 82 -11.63 4.84 1.81
CA ARG A 82 -11.35 3.46 1.44
C ARG A 82 -11.68 3.17 -0.02
N ARG A 83 -12.82 3.66 -0.54
CA ARG A 83 -13.22 3.46 -1.93
C ARG A 83 -12.28 4.15 -2.91
N ILE A 84 -11.93 5.41 -2.65
CA ILE A 84 -10.96 6.17 -3.45
C ILE A 84 -9.62 5.43 -3.47
N LEU A 85 -9.12 5.01 -2.31
CA LEU A 85 -7.86 4.31 -2.18
C LEU A 85 -7.88 2.94 -2.88
N THR A 86 -8.99 2.20 -2.77
CA THR A 86 -9.18 0.94 -3.50
C THR A 86 -9.15 1.18 -5.01
N GLY A 87 -9.83 2.22 -5.50
CA GLY A 87 -9.82 2.61 -6.91
C GLY A 87 -8.42 2.96 -7.41
N ALA A 88 -7.68 3.78 -6.66
CA ALA A 88 -6.30 4.15 -6.99
C ALA A 88 -5.37 2.93 -7.04
N LEU A 89 -5.48 2.01 -6.08
CA LEU A 89 -4.70 0.77 -6.06
C LEU A 89 -5.01 -0.15 -7.25
N LEU A 90 -6.30 -0.33 -7.58
CA LEU A 90 -6.69 -1.12 -8.76
C LEU A 90 -6.20 -0.48 -10.05
N PHE A 91 -6.29 0.85 -10.14
CA PHE A 91 -5.78 1.60 -11.29
C PHE A 91 -4.26 1.41 -11.45
N LEU A 92 -3.49 1.58 -10.37
CA LEU A 92 -2.05 1.33 -10.37
C LEU A 92 -1.72 -0.12 -10.72
N ALA A 93 -2.47 -1.09 -10.20
CA ALA A 93 -2.24 -2.50 -10.53
C ALA A 93 -2.40 -2.79 -12.03
N VAL A 94 -3.45 -2.25 -12.65
CA VAL A 94 -3.68 -2.38 -14.09
C VAL A 94 -2.62 -1.61 -14.86
N GLY A 95 -2.34 -0.37 -14.45
CA GLY A 95 -1.34 0.50 -15.07
C GLY A 95 0.04 -0.16 -15.13
N MET A 96 0.53 -0.70 -14.01
CA MET A 96 1.82 -1.39 -13.95
C MET A 96 1.84 -2.66 -14.80
N SER A 97 0.73 -3.40 -14.87
CA SER A 97 0.61 -4.59 -15.73
C SER A 97 0.66 -4.22 -17.21
N VAL A 98 -0.11 -3.21 -17.62
CA VAL A 98 -0.15 -2.72 -19.00
C VAL A 98 1.21 -2.14 -19.38
N HIS A 99 1.83 -1.34 -18.52
CA HIS A 99 3.14 -0.75 -18.75
C HIS A 99 4.22 -1.82 -18.96
N ALA A 100 4.25 -2.86 -18.11
CA ALA A 100 5.19 -3.97 -18.27
C ALA A 100 4.95 -4.75 -19.58
N VAL A 101 3.70 -5.08 -19.91
CA VAL A 101 3.37 -5.83 -21.14
C VAL A 101 3.71 -5.03 -22.40
N LEU A 102 3.33 -3.74 -22.44
CA LEU A 102 3.62 -2.88 -23.58
C LEU A 102 5.12 -2.69 -23.76
N SER A 103 5.87 -2.48 -22.68
CA SER A 103 7.32 -2.28 -22.76
C SER A 103 8.03 -3.54 -23.25
N VAL A 104 7.58 -4.73 -22.83
CA VAL A 104 8.12 -6.00 -23.36
C VAL A 104 7.77 -6.17 -24.84
N ALA A 105 6.56 -5.78 -25.26
CA ALA A 105 6.11 -5.93 -26.65
C ALA A 105 6.81 -4.95 -27.60
N SER A 106 7.10 -3.72 -27.17
CA SER A 106 7.83 -2.72 -27.96
C SER A 106 9.34 -2.87 -27.89
N GLY A 107 9.88 -3.44 -26.81
CA GLY A 107 11.31 -3.44 -26.51
C GLY A 107 11.83 -2.13 -25.92
N GLU A 108 10.95 -1.16 -25.67
CA GLU A 108 11.26 0.16 -25.14
C GLU A 108 10.42 0.46 -23.91
N VAL A 109 10.99 1.18 -22.93
CA VAL A 109 10.19 1.65 -21.79
C VAL A 109 9.23 2.72 -22.30
N ASN A 110 7.94 2.53 -22.01
CA ASN A 110 6.92 3.45 -22.48
C ASN A 110 6.93 4.74 -21.63
N ASP A 111 7.69 5.74 -22.07
CA ASP A 111 7.85 7.06 -21.43
C ASP A 111 6.75 8.06 -21.83
N ASP A 112 5.54 7.59 -22.14
CA ASP A 112 4.42 8.48 -22.42
C ASP A 112 4.15 9.38 -21.21
N ALA A 113 4.40 10.69 -21.38
CA ALA A 113 4.21 11.69 -20.35
C ALA A 113 2.79 11.70 -19.78
N VAL A 114 1.78 11.34 -20.60
CA VAL A 114 0.40 11.20 -20.13
C VAL A 114 0.29 10.03 -19.16
N PHE A 115 0.87 8.88 -19.50
CA PHE A 115 0.89 7.73 -18.61
C PHE A 115 1.60 8.06 -17.29
N GLY A 116 2.78 8.70 -17.36
CA GLY A 116 3.53 9.14 -16.18
C GLY A 116 2.75 10.10 -15.30
N ALA A 117 2.09 11.11 -15.88
CA ALA A 117 1.27 12.07 -15.13
C ALA A 117 0.09 11.39 -14.45
N VAL A 118 -0.62 10.49 -15.14
CA VAL A 118 -1.77 9.77 -14.60
C VAL A 118 -1.34 8.81 -13.48
N ALA A 119 -0.23 8.08 -13.66
CA ALA A 119 0.35 7.23 -12.62
C ALA A 119 0.77 8.05 -11.39
N GLY A 120 1.40 9.21 -11.60
CA GLY A 120 1.76 10.14 -10.53
C GLY A 120 0.56 10.64 -9.73
N ILE A 121 -0.55 10.97 -10.39
CA ILE A 121 -1.81 11.36 -9.71
C ILE A 121 -2.35 10.18 -8.89
N ALA A 122 -2.35 8.97 -9.44
CA ALA A 122 -2.82 7.78 -8.72
C ALA A 122 -1.95 7.46 -7.50
N LEU A 123 -0.62 7.60 -7.63
CA LEU A 123 0.32 7.48 -6.52
C LEU A 123 0.07 8.55 -5.44
N LEU A 124 -0.14 9.80 -5.83
CA LEU A 124 -0.47 10.88 -4.91
C LEU A 124 -1.79 10.60 -4.16
N LEU A 125 -2.83 10.17 -4.87
CA LEU A 125 -4.10 9.77 -4.27
C LEU A 125 -3.92 8.61 -3.30
N MET A 126 -3.04 7.65 -3.63
CA MET A 126 -2.70 6.54 -2.74
C MET A 126 -2.02 7.04 -1.46
N ILE A 127 -1.05 7.94 -1.55
CA ILE A 127 -0.34 8.51 -0.40
C ILE A 127 -1.30 9.32 0.48
N VAL A 128 -2.02 10.28 -0.11
CA VAL A 128 -2.96 11.16 0.61
C VAL A 128 -4.09 10.35 1.23
N GLY A 129 -4.65 9.40 0.47
CA GLY A 129 -5.69 8.49 0.95
C GLY A 129 -5.20 7.60 2.11
N SER A 130 -3.97 7.11 2.03
CA SER A 130 -3.33 6.30 3.07
C SER A 130 -3.11 7.08 4.36
N VAL A 131 -2.53 8.28 4.28
CA VAL A 131 -2.37 9.19 5.44
C VAL A 131 -3.72 9.49 6.08
N THR A 132 -4.69 9.90 5.25
CA THR A 132 -6.05 10.27 5.70
C THR A 132 -6.72 9.09 6.41
N LEU A 133 -6.58 7.89 5.84
CA LEU A 133 -7.09 6.67 6.44
C LEU A 133 -6.41 6.39 7.78
N GLY A 134 -5.08 6.43 7.84
CA GLY A 134 -4.30 6.22 9.06
C GLY A 134 -4.73 7.15 10.20
N LEU A 135 -4.80 8.45 9.91
CA LEU A 135 -5.24 9.47 10.88
C LEU A 135 -6.68 9.20 11.36
N SER A 136 -7.58 8.83 10.45
CA SER A 136 -8.98 8.51 10.81
C SER A 136 -9.13 7.25 11.67
N LEU A 137 -8.12 6.37 11.66
CA LEU A 137 -8.06 5.12 12.41
C LEU A 137 -7.29 5.24 13.74
N MET A 138 -6.64 6.37 14.02
CA MET A 138 -5.83 6.57 15.25
C MET A 138 -6.56 6.22 16.55
N ARG A 139 -7.86 6.51 16.63
CA ARG A 139 -8.69 6.24 17.83
C ARG A 139 -9.13 4.77 17.95
N ARG A 140 -8.82 3.93 16.96
CA ARG A 140 -9.27 2.54 16.89
C ARG A 140 -8.19 1.58 17.39
N ARG A 141 -8.40 1.05 18.60
CA ARG A 141 -7.46 0.12 19.25
C ARG A 141 -7.16 -1.13 18.41
N ASP A 142 -8.16 -1.65 17.71
CA ASP A 142 -8.07 -2.81 16.81
C ASP A 142 -7.27 -2.55 15.52
N MET A 143 -6.99 -1.29 15.20
CA MET A 143 -6.31 -0.87 13.97
C MET A 143 -5.02 -0.09 14.24
N ARG A 144 -4.53 -0.05 15.49
CA ARG A 144 -3.41 0.82 15.87
C ARG A 144 -2.18 0.61 15.00
N LEU A 145 -1.74 -0.63 14.79
CA LEU A 145 -0.52 -0.89 14.00
C LEU A 145 -0.60 -0.29 12.59
N ALA A 146 -1.70 -0.57 11.87
CA ALA A 146 -1.95 0.01 10.55
C ALA A 146 -2.06 1.54 10.61
N ALA A 147 -2.81 2.06 11.59
CA ALA A 147 -3.02 3.48 11.76
C ALA A 147 -1.68 4.22 11.96
N TRP A 148 -0.83 3.76 12.89
CA TRP A 148 0.46 4.37 13.18
C TRP A 148 1.39 4.35 11.97
N THR A 149 1.44 3.21 11.28
CA THR A 149 2.28 3.03 10.08
C THR A 149 1.83 4.00 8.96
N LEU A 150 0.53 4.07 8.69
CA LEU A 150 -0.03 4.97 7.67
C LEU A 150 0.11 6.45 8.06
N SER A 151 -0.07 6.82 9.33
CA SER A 151 0.17 8.20 9.78
C SER A 151 1.65 8.58 9.75
N GLY A 152 2.56 7.59 9.90
CA GLY A 152 4.00 7.75 9.78
C GLY A 152 4.47 8.19 8.37
N ILE A 153 3.62 8.10 7.36
CA ILE A 153 3.91 8.61 6.02
C ILE A 153 4.19 10.12 6.06
N LEU A 154 3.48 10.90 6.90
CA LEU A 154 3.71 12.35 7.01
C LEU A 154 5.13 12.70 7.48
N PRO A 155 5.63 12.18 8.62
CA PRO A 155 7.01 12.44 9.01
C PRO A 155 8.03 11.86 8.02
N ALA A 156 7.74 10.75 7.32
CA ALA A 156 8.61 10.25 6.27
C ALA A 156 8.73 11.23 5.09
N ILE A 157 7.62 11.79 4.62
CA ILE A 157 7.63 12.85 3.59
C ILE A 157 8.39 14.08 4.10
N GLY A 158 8.14 14.51 5.34
CA GLY A 158 8.85 15.63 5.96
C GLY A 158 10.37 15.39 6.00
N LEU A 159 10.79 14.17 6.36
CA LEU A 159 12.19 13.76 6.35
C LEU A 159 12.78 13.81 4.94
N THR A 160 12.10 13.24 3.93
CA THR A 160 12.53 13.29 2.53
C THR A 160 12.73 14.73 2.05
N ILE A 161 11.81 15.64 2.39
CA ILE A 161 11.91 17.07 2.04
C ILE A 161 13.12 17.73 2.72
N VAL A 162 13.32 17.50 4.02
CA VAL A 162 14.45 18.07 4.79
C VAL A 162 15.79 17.56 4.25
N LEU A 163 15.88 16.27 3.95
CA LEU A 163 17.06 15.68 3.31
C LEU A 163 17.30 16.30 1.93
N GLY A 164 16.26 16.48 1.12
CA GLY A 164 16.38 17.10 -0.20
C GLY A 164 16.85 18.54 -0.14
N ALA A 165 16.28 19.33 0.79
CA ALA A 165 16.66 20.73 1.00
C ALA A 165 18.11 20.91 1.48
N THR A 166 18.70 19.87 2.10
CA THR A 166 20.11 19.87 2.53
C THR A 166 21.05 19.25 1.49
N GLY A 167 20.54 18.90 0.30
CA GLY A 167 21.32 18.24 -0.76
C GLY A 167 21.74 16.82 -0.40
N SER A 168 21.09 16.18 0.57
CA SER A 168 21.43 14.83 0.98
C SER A 168 21.02 13.83 -0.09
N PRO A 169 21.90 12.91 -0.50
CA PRO A 169 21.58 11.89 -1.49
C PRO A 169 20.60 10.83 -0.94
N TRP A 170 20.27 10.89 0.36
CA TRP A 170 19.28 10.03 1.02
C TRP A 170 17.84 10.55 0.90
N ALA A 171 17.63 11.69 0.23
CA ALA A 171 16.31 12.24 -0.02
C ALA A 171 15.54 11.38 -1.03
N HIS A 172 14.78 10.41 -0.54
CA HIS A 172 14.07 9.45 -1.39
C HIS A 172 12.61 9.24 -0.95
N PRO A 173 11.64 9.08 -1.87
CA PRO A 173 10.24 8.81 -1.53
C PRO A 173 10.00 7.38 -1.01
N ALA A 174 10.94 6.46 -1.21
CA ALA A 174 10.82 5.05 -0.80
C ALA A 174 10.44 4.84 0.68
N TYR A 175 10.84 5.73 1.58
CA TYR A 175 10.45 5.64 2.99
C TYR A 175 8.94 5.76 3.17
N ALA A 176 8.30 6.67 2.44
CA ALA A 176 6.85 6.85 2.46
C ALA A 176 6.14 5.67 1.79
N GLU A 177 6.68 5.17 0.67
CA GLU A 177 6.12 4.02 -0.06
C GLU A 177 6.14 2.73 0.77
N ALA A 178 7.23 2.49 1.52
CA ALA A 178 7.32 1.36 2.43
C ALA A 178 6.24 1.45 3.52
N LEU A 179 6.02 2.64 4.09
CA LEU A 179 4.98 2.86 5.10
C LEU A 179 3.56 2.73 4.54
N VAL A 180 3.31 3.19 3.31
CA VAL A 180 2.04 2.92 2.61
C VAL A 180 1.82 1.42 2.49
N SER A 181 2.82 0.70 1.96
CA SER A 181 2.75 -0.72 1.66
C SER A 181 2.48 -1.56 2.91
N PHE A 182 3.28 -1.38 3.96
CA PHE A 182 3.09 -2.09 5.23
C PHE A 182 1.83 -1.64 5.96
N GLY A 183 1.52 -0.34 5.95
CA GLY A 183 0.33 0.19 6.60
C GLY A 183 -0.95 -0.40 6.02
N LEU A 184 -1.04 -0.54 4.71
CA LEU A 184 -2.17 -1.18 4.04
C LEU A 184 -2.22 -2.69 4.32
N ALA A 185 -1.08 -3.38 4.29
CA ALA A 185 -1.02 -4.81 4.62
C ALA A 185 -1.46 -5.09 6.07
N PHE A 186 -1.05 -4.25 7.03
CA PHE A 186 -1.39 -4.39 8.44
C PHE A 186 -2.89 -4.22 8.74
N ILE A 187 -3.67 -3.57 7.87
CA ILE A 187 -5.14 -3.58 7.99
C ILE A 187 -5.67 -5.02 7.95
N GLY A 188 -5.03 -5.90 7.18
CA GLY A 188 -5.37 -7.31 7.06
C GLY A 188 -5.17 -8.10 8.35
N LEU A 189 -4.32 -7.63 9.27
CA LEU A 189 -4.05 -8.26 10.56
C LEU A 189 -5.03 -7.87 11.66
N ALA A 190 -5.91 -6.89 11.42
CA ALA A 190 -6.86 -6.46 12.44
C ALA A 190 -7.77 -7.59 12.92
N PRO A 191 -7.95 -7.77 14.25
CA PRO A 191 -8.84 -8.78 14.81
C PRO A 191 -10.25 -8.66 14.23
N GLN A 192 -10.88 -9.80 13.92
CA GLN A 192 -12.29 -9.79 13.60
C GLN A 192 -13.08 -9.57 14.90
N ARG A 193 -13.99 -8.59 14.90
CA ARG A 193 -14.97 -8.50 15.98
C ARG A 193 -16.02 -9.57 15.72
N GLU A 194 -16.09 -10.58 16.57
CA GLU A 194 -17.21 -11.49 16.54
C GLU A 194 -18.50 -10.72 16.90
N PRO A 195 -19.62 -10.98 16.22
CA PRO A 195 -20.90 -10.43 16.62
C PRO A 195 -21.26 -10.93 18.02
N ILE A 196 -21.59 -10.00 18.93
CA ILE A 196 -21.98 -10.26 20.33
C ILE A 196 -23.20 -11.23 20.45
N GLU A 197 -23.87 -11.56 19.35
CA GLU A 197 -24.99 -12.50 19.29
C GLU A 197 -24.63 -13.94 19.67
N SER A 198 -23.39 -14.41 19.46
CA SER A 198 -22.99 -15.77 19.87
C SER A 198 -23.00 -15.93 21.39
N THR A 199 -22.46 -14.94 22.11
CA THR A 199 -22.41 -14.92 23.58
C THR A 199 -23.81 -14.76 24.19
N ARG A 200 -24.71 -14.01 23.53
CA ARG A 200 -26.11 -13.89 23.99
C ARG A 200 -26.91 -15.18 23.74
N ARG A 201 -26.67 -15.90 22.63
CA ARG A 201 -27.31 -17.20 22.37
C ARG A 201 -26.86 -18.28 23.35
N GLU A 202 -25.57 -18.36 23.67
CA GLU A 202 -25.07 -19.28 24.70
C GLU A 202 -25.64 -18.96 26.10
N ALA A 203 -25.73 -17.67 26.47
CA ALA A 203 -26.32 -17.27 27.74
C ALA A 203 -27.82 -17.59 27.85
N THR A 204 -28.56 -17.58 26.74
CA THR A 204 -29.98 -17.98 26.70
C THR A 204 -30.21 -19.49 26.62
N LEU A 205 -29.20 -20.27 26.20
CA LEU A 205 -29.30 -21.72 26.03
C LEU A 205 -28.64 -22.51 27.17
N SER A 206 -28.13 -21.85 28.21
CA SER A 206 -27.74 -22.50 29.46
C SER A 206 -28.96 -22.56 30.40
N PRO A 207 -29.78 -23.64 30.39
CA PRO A 207 -30.78 -23.82 31.42
C PRO A 207 -30.07 -23.90 32.76
N ALA A 208 -30.65 -23.24 33.77
CA ALA A 208 -30.27 -23.35 35.16
C ALA A 208 -30.14 -24.85 35.52
N ARG A 209 -28.90 -25.35 35.61
CA ARG A 209 -28.63 -26.59 36.32
C ARG A 209 -28.64 -26.20 37.79
N GLY A 210 -29.66 -26.69 38.48
CA GLY A 210 -29.94 -26.43 39.90
C GLY A 210 -28.91 -27.00 40.86
#